data_AF-A0A1C3MWN8-F1
#
_entry.id   AF-A0A1C3MWN8-F1
#
_cell.length_a   1.000
_cell.length_b   1.000
_cell.length_c   1.000
_cell.angle_alpha   90.00
_cell.angle_beta   90.00
_cell.angle_gamma   90.00
#
_symmetry.space_group_name_H-M   'P 1'
#
loop_
_entity.id
_entity.type
_entity.pdbx_description
1 polymer ?
#
loop_
_entity_poly.entity_id
_entity_poly.type
_entity_poly.pdbx_seq_one_letter_code
_entity_poly.pdbx_strand_id
1 'polypeptide(L)'
;MSLHTLAPKPGFDRYTIQVGWNPHRSYFATVIDFAWDPATDPDTEPDTVRLGHHTAVLDPTEVLAAVEPYADIPPDLAAQLRADQAAHPPSPRHATPPAPPGRR
;
A
#
# COMPACT_ATOMS: atom_id res chain seq x y z
N MET A 1 -2.46 9.37 -6.04
CA MET A 1 -2.19 8.41 -4.95
C MET A 1 -3.52 8.11 -4.31
N SER A 2 -3.85 6.85 -4.08
CA SER A 2 -5.06 6.45 -3.36
C SER A 2 -4.71 5.67 -2.09
N LEU A 3 -5.60 5.74 -1.11
CA LEU A 3 -5.48 5.09 0.20
C LEU A 3 -6.88 4.69 0.66
N HIS A 4 -7.03 3.42 1.02
CA HIS A 4 -8.27 2.82 1.50
C HIS A 4 -8.02 2.20 2.87
N THR A 5 -8.77 2.64 3.88
CA THR A 5 -8.73 2.04 5.23
C THR A 5 -9.73 0.90 5.30
N LEU A 6 -9.26 -0.27 5.73
CA LEU A 6 -10.07 -1.48 5.83
C LEU A 6 -10.62 -1.67 7.24
N ALA A 7 -11.78 -2.31 7.34
CA ALA A 7 -12.31 -2.74 8.62
C ALA A 7 -11.44 -3.90 9.15
N PRO A 8 -10.93 -3.82 10.39
CA PRO A 8 -10.22 -4.95 10.98
C PRO A 8 -11.18 -6.11 11.23
N LYS A 9 -10.66 -7.34 11.13
CA LYS A 9 -11.39 -8.54 11.53
C LYS A 9 -11.55 -8.61 13.05
N PRO A 10 -12.53 -9.35 13.59
CA PRO A 10 -12.68 -9.55 15.02
C PRO A 10 -11.39 -10.05 15.68
N GLY A 11 -10.94 -9.37 16.74
CA GLY A 11 -9.67 -9.67 17.42
C GLY A 11 -8.46 -8.90 16.88
N PHE A 12 -8.64 -8.09 15.83
CA PHE A 12 -7.65 -7.21 15.24
C PHE A 12 -8.02 -5.72 15.39
N ASP A 13 -8.97 -5.39 16.27
CA ASP A 13 -9.53 -4.04 16.43
C ASP A 13 -8.49 -2.96 16.81
N ARG A 14 -7.34 -3.38 17.36
CA ARG A 14 -6.20 -2.50 17.68
C ARG A 14 -5.41 -2.06 16.46
N TYR A 15 -5.61 -2.71 15.32
CA TYR A 15 -4.87 -2.46 14.10
C TYR A 15 -5.64 -1.54 13.16
N THR A 16 -4.93 -0.58 12.58
CA THR A 16 -5.40 0.13 11.39
C THR A 16 -4.73 -0.47 10.16
N ILE A 17 -5.54 -1.04 9.27
CA ILE A 17 -5.08 -1.63 8.02
C ILE A 17 -5.42 -0.69 6.87
N GLN A 18 -4.41 -0.36 6.07
CA GLN A 18 -4.55 0.52 4.91
C GLN A 18 -3.93 -0.12 3.68
N VAL A 19 -4.57 0.04 2.52
CA VAL A 19 -4.03 -0.38 1.23
C VAL A 19 -4.17 0.74 0.20
N GLY A 20 -3.30 0.78 -0.80
CA GLY A 20 -3.36 1.86 -1.76
C GLY A 20 -2.44 1.72 -2.96
N TRP A 21 -2.49 2.74 -3.82
CA TRP A 21 -1.65 2.89 -4.99
C TRP A 21 -0.82 4.18 -4.90
N ASN A 22 0.50 4.05 -5.13
CA ASN A 22 1.41 5.18 -5.22
C ASN A 22 2.14 5.20 -6.58
N PRO A 23 2.00 6.26 -7.39
CA PRO A 23 2.64 6.36 -8.70
C PRO A 23 4.18 6.39 -8.68
N HIS A 24 4.79 6.62 -7.50
CA HIS A 24 6.24 6.58 -7.31
C HIS A 24 6.77 5.25 -6.78
N ARG A 25 5.89 4.34 -6.33
CA ARG A 25 6.28 3.04 -5.81
C ARG A 25 5.57 1.97 -6.60
N SER A 26 4.35 1.66 -6.18
CA SER A 26 3.48 0.61 -6.72
C SER A 26 2.24 0.50 -5.82
N TYR A 27 1.54 -0.65 -5.84
CA TYR A 27 0.62 -0.99 -4.77
C TYR A 27 1.36 -1.12 -3.43
N PHE A 28 0.68 -0.77 -2.34
CA PHE A 28 1.21 -0.87 -0.98
C PHE A 28 0.13 -1.26 0.02
N ALA A 29 0.58 -1.81 1.16
CA ALA A 29 -0.24 -2.01 2.34
C ALA A 29 0.52 -1.57 3.60
N THR A 30 -0.21 -1.06 4.58
CA THR A 30 0.31 -0.64 5.87
C THR A 30 -0.59 -1.23 6.95
N VAL A 31 0.01 -1.88 7.95
CA VAL A 31 -0.65 -2.30 9.18
C VAL A 31 -0.02 -1.51 10.32
N ILE A 32 -0.83 -0.75 11.05
CA ILE A 32 -0.40 0.11 12.16
C ILE A 32 -1.00 -0.44 13.43
N ASP A 33 -0.17 -0.75 14.44
CA ASP A 33 -0.61 -1.14 15.77
C ASP A 33 -0.78 0.10 16.66
N PHE A 34 -2.02 0.41 17.04
CA PHE A 34 -2.34 1.47 18.00
C PHE A 34 -2.61 0.90 19.41
N ALA A 35 -2.06 -0.27 19.75
CA ALA A 35 -2.07 -0.76 21.14
C ALA A 35 -1.44 0.20 22.15
N TRP A 36 -0.73 1.21 21.65
CA TRP A 36 -0.19 2.32 22.39
C TRP A 36 -1.26 3.38 22.72
N ASP A 37 -1.31 3.80 23.98
CA ASP A 37 -2.16 4.91 24.41
C ASP A 37 -1.34 6.22 24.47
N PRO A 38 -1.59 7.18 23.55
CA PRO A 38 -0.87 8.44 23.51
C PRO A 38 -1.05 9.31 24.75
N ALA A 39 -2.08 9.05 25.56
CA ALA A 39 -2.29 9.76 26.82
C ALA A 39 -1.39 9.23 27.95
N THR A 40 -1.01 7.96 27.90
CA THR A 40 -0.21 7.32 28.96
C THR A 40 1.24 7.07 28.58
N ASP A 41 1.58 7.09 27.29
CA ASP A 41 2.96 6.84 26.85
C ASP A 41 3.38 7.72 25.64
N PRO A 42 3.22 9.05 25.68
CA PRO A 42 3.30 9.97 24.51
C PRO A 42 4.56 9.88 23.63
N ASP A 43 5.63 9.23 24.10
CA ASP A 43 6.92 9.10 23.41
C ASP A 43 7.06 7.80 22.59
N THR A 44 6.13 6.84 22.71
CA THR A 44 6.19 5.57 21.96
C THR A 44 5.51 5.69 20.60
N GLU A 45 6.26 5.46 19.52
CA GLU A 45 5.69 5.42 18.17
C GLU A 45 4.91 4.11 17.93
N PRO A 46 3.78 4.14 17.20
CA PRO A 46 3.04 2.93 16.86
C PRO A 46 3.85 2.02 15.93
N ASP A 47 3.87 0.73 16.24
CA ASP A 47 4.51 -0.27 15.38
C ASP A 47 3.84 -0.30 14.00
N THR A 48 4.65 -0.09 12.96
CA THR A 48 4.15 0.01 11.58
C THR A 48 4.83 -1.01 10.67
N VAL A 49 4.03 -1.93 10.12
CA VAL A 49 4.48 -2.89 9.09
C VAL A 49 4.03 -2.39 7.73
N ARG A 50 4.98 -2.27 6.77
CA ARG A 50 4.69 -1.74 5.44
C ARG A 50 5.15 -2.67 4.32
N LEU A 51 4.20 -3.09 3.49
CA LEU A 51 4.42 -3.83 2.24
C LEU A 51 4.45 -2.85 1.05
N GLY A 52 5.23 -3.18 0.02
CA GLY A 52 5.44 -2.27 -1.12
C GLY A 52 6.38 -1.09 -0.82
N HIS A 53 7.09 -1.12 0.31
CA HIS A 53 8.06 -0.08 0.65
C HIS A 53 9.39 -0.27 -0.10
N HIS A 54 9.93 -1.48 -0.14
CA HIS A 54 11.22 -1.78 -0.76
C HIS A 54 11.13 -2.52 -2.11
N THR A 55 9.99 -3.18 -2.37
CA THR A 55 9.76 -3.96 -3.58
C THR A 55 8.51 -3.44 -4.28
N ALA A 56 8.57 -3.29 -5.60
CA ALA A 56 7.41 -2.90 -6.39
C ALA A 56 6.41 -4.06 -6.47
N VAL A 57 5.18 -3.83 -6.02
CA VAL A 57 4.06 -4.77 -6.10
C VAL A 57 3.14 -4.37 -7.24
N LEU A 58 3.10 -5.16 -8.31
CA LEU A 58 2.41 -4.79 -9.56
C LEU A 58 0.99 -5.36 -9.66
N ASP A 59 0.63 -6.31 -8.80
CA ASP A 59 -0.73 -6.85 -8.70
C ASP A 59 -1.37 -6.42 -7.37
N PRO A 60 -2.53 -5.73 -7.37
CA PRO A 60 -3.20 -5.38 -6.13
C PRO A 60 -3.62 -6.63 -5.32
N THR A 61 -3.77 -7.80 -5.97
CA THR A 61 -4.14 -9.03 -5.26
C THR A 61 -3.04 -9.49 -4.29
N GLU A 62 -1.77 -9.19 -4.56
CA GLU A 62 -0.66 -9.51 -3.65
C GLU A 62 -0.73 -8.70 -2.34
N VAL A 63 -1.02 -7.39 -2.42
CA VAL A 63 -1.16 -6.57 -1.21
C VAL A 63 -2.42 -6.94 -0.42
N LEU A 64 -3.49 -7.32 -1.10
CA LEU A 64 -4.74 -7.76 -0.49
C LEU A 64 -4.57 -9.11 0.22
N ALA A 65 -3.92 -10.09 -0.41
CA ALA A 65 -3.64 -11.38 0.22
C ALA A 65 -2.78 -11.23 1.49
N ALA A 66 -1.85 -10.28 1.52
CA ALA A 66 -1.01 -10.04 2.68
C ALA A 66 -1.76 -9.45 3.88
N VAL A 67 -2.85 -8.70 3.64
CA VAL A 67 -3.67 -8.10 4.71
C VAL A 67 -4.96 -8.88 5.02
N GLU A 68 -5.31 -9.86 4.19
CA GLU A 68 -6.47 -10.74 4.38
C GLU A 68 -6.57 -11.33 5.80
N PRO A 69 -5.48 -11.75 6.49
CA PRO A 69 -5.60 -12.28 7.84
C PRO A 69 -6.14 -11.27 8.87
N TYR A 70 -5.97 -9.98 8.62
CA TYR A 70 -6.18 -8.91 9.60
C TYR A 70 -7.41 -8.03 9.31
N ALA A 71 -7.88 -8.02 8.07
CA ALA A 71 -8.91 -7.10 7.62
C ALA A 71 -9.97 -7.76 6.73
N ASP A 72 -11.17 -7.20 6.77
CA ASP A 72 -12.23 -7.52 5.83
C ASP A 72 -12.00 -6.75 4.53
N ILE A 73 -11.83 -7.51 3.44
CA ILE A 73 -11.52 -6.99 2.12
C ILE A 73 -12.82 -6.87 1.32
N PRO A 74 -13.26 -5.64 0.95
CA PRO A 74 -14.38 -5.47 0.05
C PRO A 74 -14.10 -6.15 -1.30
N PRO A 75 -15.08 -6.85 -1.90
CA PRO A 75 -14.88 -7.61 -3.14
C PRO A 75 -14.44 -6.74 -4.33
N ASP A 76 -14.85 -5.47 -4.34
CA ASP A 76 -14.56 -4.53 -5.44
C ASP A 76 -13.23 -3.78 -5.27
N LEU A 77 -12.55 -3.94 -4.13
CA LEU A 77 -11.38 -3.14 -3.80
C LEU A 77 -10.22 -3.35 -4.78
N ALA A 78 -10.02 -4.58 -5.27
CA ALA A 78 -9.02 -4.85 -6.29
C ALA A 78 -9.32 -4.10 -7.60
N ALA A 79 -10.59 -4.01 -7.99
CA ALA A 79 -11.00 -3.27 -9.18
C ALA A 79 -10.82 -1.76 -8.98
N GLN A 80 -11.14 -1.24 -7.80
CA GLN A 80 -10.93 0.16 -7.43
C GLN A 80 -9.44 0.53 -7.48
N LEU A 81 -8.56 -0.30 -6.91
CA LEU A 81 -7.11 -0.07 -6.94
C LEU A 81 -6.54 -0.07 -8.37
N ARG A 82 -7.08 -0.89 -9.28
CA ARG A 82 -6.71 -0.84 -10.71
C ARG A 82 -7.22 0.42 -11.40
N ALA A 83 -8.44 0.86 -11.08
CA ALA A 83 -8.97 2.13 -11.59
C ALA A 83 -8.13 3.33 -11.12
N ASP A 84 -7.71 3.34 -9.85
CA ASP A 84 -6.84 4.36 -9.27
C ASP A 84 -5.46 4.39 -9.97
N GLN A 85 -4.90 3.21 -10.29
CA GLN A 85 -3.68 3.10 -11.07
C GLN A 85 -3.86 3.66 -12.48
N ALA A 86 -4.96 3.33 -13.16
CA ALA A 86 -5.24 3.80 -14.51
C ALA A 86 -5.43 5.33 -14.57
N ALA A 87 -6.04 5.92 -13.55
CA ALA A 87 -6.18 7.37 -13.40
C ALA A 87 -4.85 8.07 -13.12
N HIS A 88 -3.92 7.39 -12.45
CA HIS A 88 -2.62 7.93 -12.05
C HIS A 88 -1.48 6.96 -12.37
N PRO A 89 -1.14 6.78 -13.66
CA PRO A 89 -0.13 5.82 -14.08
C PRO A 89 1.24 6.16 -13.51
N PRO A 90 2.12 5.16 -13.32
CA PRO A 90 3.47 5.39 -12.82
C PRO A 90 4.23 6.33 -13.77
N SER A 91 4.96 7.28 -13.19
CA SER A 91 5.66 8.29 -13.97
C SER A 91 6.80 7.64 -14.77
N PRO A 92 6.98 7.94 -16.08
CA PRO A 92 7.93 7.24 -16.95
C PRO A 92 9.41 7.50 -16.65
N ARG A 93 9.76 8.18 -15.54
CA ARG A 93 11.15 8.47 -15.15
C ARG A 93 12.00 7.22 -14.83
N HIS A 94 11.39 6.03 -14.78
CA HIS A 94 12.10 4.74 -14.70
C HIS A 94 12.21 3.99 -16.04
N ALA A 95 11.66 4.52 -17.14
CA ALA A 95 11.99 4.02 -18.46
C ALA A 95 13.37 4.59 -18.82
N THR A 96 14.41 3.75 -18.76
CA THR A 96 15.72 4.06 -19.32
C THR A 96 15.51 4.62 -20.74
N PRO A 97 15.95 5.86 -21.04
CA PRO A 97 15.84 6.36 -22.40
C PRO A 97 16.59 5.42 -23.36
N PRO A 98 16.06 5.12 -24.55
CA PRO A 98 16.78 4.31 -25.52
C PRO A 98 18.12 4.97 -25.81
N ALA A 99 19.20 4.17 -25.77
CA ALA A 99 20.54 4.65 -26.05
C ALA A 99 20.57 5.43 -27.38
N PRO A 100 21.24 6.59 -27.46
CA PRO A 100 21.30 7.35 -28.70
C PRO A 100 21.95 6.49 -29.80
N PRO A 101 21.46 6.57 -31.06
CA PRO A 101 22.06 5.82 -32.15
C PRO A 101 23.52 6.25 -32.30
N GLY A 102 24.43 5.29 -32.14
CA GLY A 102 25.87 5.50 -32.29
C GLY A 102 26.15 6.14 -33.64
N ARG A 103 26.71 7.36 -33.62
CA ARG A 103 27.23 8.00 -34.82
C ARG A 103 28.41 7.15 -35.33
N ARG A 104 28.24 6.59 -36.52
CA ARG A 104 29.35 6.06 -37.33
C ARG A 104 30.09 7.19 -38.02
#